data_AF-A0A512AQV3-F1
#
_entry.id   AF-A0A512AQV3-F1
#
_cell.length_a   1.000
_cell.length_b   1.000
_cell.length_c   1.000
_cell.angle_alpha   90.00
_cell.angle_beta   90.00
_cell.angle_gamma   90.00
#
_symmetry.space_group_name_H-M   'P 1'
#
loop_
_entity.id
_entity.type
_entity.pdbx_description
1 polymer ?
#
loop_
_entity_poly.entity_id
_entity_poly.type
_entity_poly.pdbx_seq_one_letter_code
_entity_poly.pdbx_strand_id
1 'polypeptide(L)'
;MIALSRSQQRAEFVQRGQDALFVALRVAGWGATTLLSAIGAGLLVFFALGGFTFAGLVLQLGNLASRFSAADAARRGEFEAIVLAIFVIVLALTAFFRRASLRAAFIPITDLTGEDQ
;
A
#
# COMPACT_ATOMS: atom_id res chain seq x y z
N MET A 1 -5.08 -51.62 -4.58
CA MET A 1 -4.44 -50.28 -4.57
C MET A 1 -5.51 -49.18 -4.70
N ILE A 2 -6.30 -48.84 -3.67
CA ILE A 2 -7.34 -47.76 -3.76
C ILE A 2 -7.53 -47.03 -2.40
N ALA A 3 -6.46 -46.65 -1.70
CA ALA A 3 -6.59 -45.93 -0.41
C ALA A 3 -5.77 -44.62 -0.30
N LEU A 4 -5.09 -44.19 -1.36
CA LEU A 4 -4.17 -43.04 -1.32
C LEU A 4 -4.82 -41.67 -1.66
N SER A 5 -6.09 -41.60 -2.08
CA SER A 5 -6.63 -40.35 -2.65
C SER A 5 -6.93 -39.25 -1.61
N ARG A 6 -7.37 -39.59 -0.39
CA ARG A 6 -7.80 -38.58 0.60
C ARG A 6 -6.64 -37.84 1.26
N SER A 7 -5.50 -38.50 1.46
CA SER A 7 -4.30 -37.85 2.02
C SER A 7 -3.67 -36.89 1.01
N GLN A 8 -3.62 -37.29 -0.27
CA GLN A 8 -3.15 -36.42 -1.36
C GLN A 8 -4.06 -35.21 -1.55
N GLN A 9 -5.38 -35.40 -1.54
CA GLN A 9 -6.33 -34.28 -1.61
C GLN A 9 -6.15 -33.29 -0.45
N ARG A 10 -5.99 -33.78 0.79
CA ARG A 10 -5.73 -32.90 1.95
C ARG A 10 -4.43 -32.13 1.81
N ALA A 11 -3.37 -32.77 1.33
CA ALA A 11 -2.07 -32.10 1.12
C ALA A 11 -2.20 -30.96 0.10
N GLU A 12 -2.85 -31.19 -1.05
CA GLU A 12 -3.10 -30.15 -2.05
C GLU A 12 -3.92 -28.98 -1.49
N PHE A 13 -4.95 -29.25 -0.69
CA PHE A 13 -5.77 -28.19 -0.08
C PHE A 13 -4.97 -27.35 0.92
N VAL A 14 -4.14 -27.99 1.74
CA VAL A 14 -3.26 -27.28 2.69
C VAL A 14 -2.23 -26.44 1.93
N GLN A 15 -1.62 -27.00 0.88
CA GLN A 15 -0.64 -26.29 0.05
C GLN A 15 -1.24 -25.07 -0.64
N ARG A 16 -2.43 -25.20 -1.26
CA ARG A 16 -3.16 -24.07 -1.85
C ARG A 16 -3.49 -22.99 -0.81
N GLY A 17 -3.86 -23.40 0.40
CA GLY A 17 -4.10 -22.48 1.51
C GLY A 17 -2.84 -21.71 1.94
N GLN A 18 -1.70 -22.39 1.99
CA GLN A 18 -0.40 -21.79 2.31
C GLN A 18 0.05 -20.82 1.22
N ASP A 19 -0.08 -21.18 -0.05
CA ASP A 19 0.23 -20.31 -1.18
C ASP A 19 -0.65 -19.05 -1.18
N ALA A 20 -1.95 -19.20 -0.96
CA ALA A 20 -2.87 -18.07 -0.88
C ALA A 20 -2.52 -17.12 0.28
N LEU A 21 -2.19 -17.66 1.46
CA LEU A 21 -1.79 -16.87 2.62
C LEU A 21 -0.47 -16.14 2.38
N PHE A 22 0.50 -16.80 1.74
CA PHE A 22 1.79 -16.21 1.40
C PHE A 22 1.63 -15.03 0.42
N VAL A 23 0.87 -15.24 -0.66
CA VAL A 23 0.57 -14.19 -1.64
C VAL A 23 -0.18 -13.04 -0.97
N ALA A 24 -1.19 -13.33 -0.14
CA ALA A 24 -1.93 -12.31 0.59
C ALA A 24 -1.02 -11.47 1.50
N LEU A 25 -0.12 -12.10 2.25
CA LEU A 25 0.83 -11.40 3.12
C LEU A 25 1.78 -10.50 2.31
N ARG A 26 2.25 -10.99 1.16
CA ARG A 26 3.17 -10.24 0.29
C ARG A 26 2.48 -9.07 -0.40
N VAL A 27 1.25 -9.24 -0.85
CA VAL A 27 0.41 -8.17 -1.38
C VAL A 27 0.07 -7.15 -0.30
N ALA A 28 -0.25 -7.57 0.93
CA ALA A 28 -0.49 -6.67 2.05
C ALA A 28 0.76 -5.85 2.39
N GLY A 29 1.94 -6.48 2.46
CA GLY A 29 3.21 -5.79 2.67
C GLY A 29 3.53 -4.79 1.55
N TRP A 30 3.28 -5.17 0.29
CA TRP A 30 3.40 -4.26 -0.85
C TRP A 30 2.42 -3.07 -0.74
N GLY A 31 1.18 -3.32 -0.36
CA GLY A 31 0.15 -2.30 -0.19
C GLY A 31 0.50 -1.31 0.92
N ALA A 32 0.85 -1.81 2.11
CA ALA A 32 1.24 -1.01 3.27
C ALA A 32 2.44 -0.09 2.95
N THR A 33 3.46 -0.64 2.29
CA THR A 33 4.62 0.16 1.87
C THR A 33 4.26 1.20 0.80
N THR A 34 3.33 0.89 -0.11
CA THR A 34 2.87 1.87 -1.14
C THR A 34 2.11 3.02 -0.48
N LEU A 35 1.22 2.71 0.45
CA LEU A 35 0.47 3.70 1.22
C LEU A 35 1.43 4.59 2.03
N LEU A 36 2.38 3.99 2.74
CA LEU A 36 3.34 4.73 3.55
C LEU A 36 4.24 5.63 2.68
N SER A 37 4.67 5.16 1.52
CA SER A 37 5.42 5.98 0.55
C SER A 37 4.58 7.15 0.03
N ALA A 38 3.29 6.96 -0.26
CA ALA A 38 2.42 8.04 -0.72
C ALA A 38 2.19 9.10 0.37
N ILE A 39 1.93 8.69 1.61
CA ILE A 39 1.83 9.60 2.77
C ILE A 39 3.16 10.34 2.98
N GLY A 40 4.28 9.62 2.94
CA GLY A 40 5.62 10.19 3.08
C GLY A 40 5.92 11.22 2.00
N ALA A 41 5.57 10.95 0.73
CA ALA A 41 5.72 11.90 -0.36
C ALA A 41 4.94 13.21 -0.11
N GLY A 42 3.71 13.11 0.40
CA GLY A 42 2.95 14.28 0.83
C GLY A 42 3.66 15.06 1.94
N LEU A 43 4.10 14.38 2.99
CA LEU A 43 4.85 15.01 4.09
C LEU A 43 6.16 15.66 3.63
N LEU A 44 6.85 15.09 2.65
CA LEU A 44 8.07 15.67 2.08
C LEU A 44 7.81 17.02 1.40
N VAL A 45 6.63 17.25 0.83
CA VAL A 45 6.25 18.58 0.30
C VAL A 45 6.17 19.60 1.44
N PHE A 46 5.49 19.28 2.55
CA PHE A 46 5.43 20.15 3.72
C PHE A 46 6.81 20.37 4.35
N PHE A 47 7.64 19.33 4.38
CA PHE A 47 9.01 19.41 4.84
C PHE A 47 9.86 20.36 3.99
N ALA A 48 9.74 20.27 2.66
CA ALA A 48 10.41 21.15 1.72
C ALA A 48 9.93 22.61 1.87
N LEU A 49 8.61 22.83 1.98
CA LEU A 49 8.02 24.15 2.25
C LEU A 49 8.40 24.71 3.63
N GLY A 50 8.72 23.82 4.58
CA GLY A 50 9.24 24.14 5.90
C GLY A 50 10.76 24.39 5.94
N GLY A 51 11.41 24.52 4.79
CA GLY A 51 12.86 24.75 4.71
C GLY A 51 13.70 23.56 5.15
N PHE A 52 13.20 22.33 4.94
CA PHE A 52 13.86 21.08 5.33
C PHE A 52 14.14 20.97 6.84
N THR A 53 13.24 21.52 7.67
CA THR A 53 13.31 21.40 9.12
C THR A 53 12.04 20.76 9.68
N PHE A 54 12.18 20.01 10.78
CA PHE A 54 11.02 19.44 11.46
C PHE A 54 10.07 20.53 12.01
N ALA A 55 10.64 21.59 12.58
CA ALA A 55 9.87 22.76 13.03
C ALA A 55 9.07 23.39 11.89
N GLY A 56 9.67 23.53 10.71
CA GLY A 56 8.98 24.03 9.53
C GLY A 56 7.87 23.11 9.03
N LEU A 57 8.08 21.79 9.01
CA LEU A 57 7.02 20.83 8.67
C LEU A 57 5.81 20.99 9.60
N VAL A 58 6.03 21.03 10.91
CA VAL A 58 4.96 21.18 11.90
C VAL A 58 4.24 22.51 11.74
N LEU A 59 4.99 23.59 11.45
CA LEU A 59 4.42 24.91 11.18
C LEU A 59 3.50 24.89 9.94
N GLN A 60 3.94 24.29 8.83
CA GLN A 60 3.13 24.22 7.61
C GLN A 60 1.87 23.36 7.81
N LEU A 61 1.97 22.24 8.55
CA LEU A 61 0.80 21.43 8.93
C LEU A 61 -0.17 22.21 9.84
N GLY A 62 0.36 22.96 10.81
CA GLY A 62 -0.45 23.82 11.68
C GLY A 62 -1.17 24.92 10.92
N ASN A 63 -0.49 25.55 9.96
CA ASN A 63 -1.10 26.54 9.07
C ASN A 63 -2.24 25.93 8.25
N LEU A 64 -2.04 24.73 7.69
CA LEU A 64 -3.08 24.03 6.95
C LEU A 64 -4.29 23.72 7.82
N ALA A 65 -4.07 23.15 9.01
CA ALA A 65 -5.14 22.80 9.94
C ALA A 65 -5.96 24.04 10.36
N SER A 66 -5.29 25.16 10.64
CA SER A 66 -5.93 26.43 10.98
C SER A 66 -6.77 26.99 9.83
N ARG A 67 -6.25 26.94 8.60
CA ARG A 67 -6.99 27.43 7.42
C ARG A 67 -8.16 26.52 7.07
N PHE A 68 -8.02 25.21 7.23
CA PHE A 68 -9.10 24.25 7.01
C PHE A 68 -10.23 24.43 8.03
N SER A 69 -9.92 24.58 9.32
CA SER A 69 -10.95 24.76 10.35
C SER A 69 -11.68 26.10 10.26
N ALA A 70 -11.00 27.15 9.79
CA ALA A 70 -11.60 28.46 9.57
C ALA A 70 -12.47 28.55 8.30
N ALA A 71 -12.43 27.55 7.41
CA ALA A 71 -13.18 27.56 6.16
C ALA A 71 -14.65 27.16 6.34
N ASP A 72 -15.53 27.75 5.53
CA ASP A 72 -16.93 27.36 5.45
C ASP A 72 -17.09 25.91 4.93
N ALA A 73 -18.28 25.34 5.13
CA ALA A 73 -18.53 23.92 4.86
C ALA A 73 -18.37 23.55 3.37
N ALA A 74 -18.71 24.45 2.44
CA ALA A 74 -18.58 24.19 1.01
C ALA A 74 -17.10 24.11 0.61
N ARG A 75 -16.29 25.09 1.05
CA ARG A 75 -14.84 25.10 0.79
C ARG A 75 -14.10 23.93 1.42
N ARG A 76 -14.52 23.47 2.60
CA ARG A 76 -13.96 22.27 3.23
C ARG A 76 -14.23 21.02 2.38
N GLY A 77 -15.44 20.84 1.88
CA GLY A 77 -15.78 19.71 1.01
C GLY A 77 -14.98 19.70 -0.30
N GLU A 78 -14.81 20.85 -0.95
CA GLU A 78 -13.96 20.99 -2.14
C GLU A 78 -12.50 20.65 -1.84
N PHE A 79 -11.97 21.15 -0.71
CA PHE A 79 -10.60 20.87 -0.29
C PHE A 79 -10.39 19.37 -0.02
N GLU A 80 -11.31 18.71 0.69
CA GLU A 80 -11.24 17.27 0.94
C GLU A 80 -11.22 16.47 -0.37
N ALA A 81 -12.05 16.83 -1.34
CA ALA A 81 -12.07 16.19 -2.66
C ALA A 81 -10.73 16.37 -3.39
N ILE A 82 -10.14 17.56 -3.36
CA ILE A 82 -8.83 17.83 -3.96
C ILE A 82 -7.72 17.03 -3.26
N VAL A 83 -7.71 17.01 -1.93
CA VAL A 83 -6.72 16.23 -1.16
C VAL A 83 -6.83 14.74 -1.46
N LEU A 84 -8.05 14.20 -1.51
CA LEU A 84 -8.29 12.80 -1.87
C LEU A 84 -7.83 12.50 -3.30
N ALA A 85 -8.15 13.38 -4.26
CA ALA A 85 -7.72 13.22 -5.66
C ALA A 85 -6.19 13.21 -5.78
N ILE A 86 -5.50 14.16 -5.14
CA ILE A 86 -4.03 14.21 -5.11
C ILE A 86 -3.47 12.94 -4.46
N PHE A 87 -4.03 12.51 -3.33
CA PHE A 87 -3.59 11.29 -2.65
C PHE A 87 -3.74 10.06 -3.53
N VAL A 88 -4.88 9.89 -4.21
CA VAL A 88 -5.12 8.79 -5.16
C VAL A 88 -4.13 8.84 -6.32
N ILE A 89 -3.85 10.02 -6.88
CA ILE A 89 -2.85 10.18 -7.96
C ILE A 89 -1.46 9.76 -7.49
N VAL A 90 -1.00 10.25 -6.34
CA VAL A 90 0.32 9.92 -5.78
C VAL A 90 0.42 8.42 -5.46
N LEU A 91 -0.66 7.84 -4.91
CA LEU A 91 -0.73 6.41 -4.63
C LEU A 91 -0.67 5.58 -5.91
N ALA A 92 -1.43 5.96 -6.94
CA ALA A 92 -1.45 5.28 -8.23
C ALA A 92 -0.09 5.37 -8.94
N LEU A 93 0.56 6.53 -8.93
CA LEU A 93 1.91 6.70 -9.47
C LEU A 93 2.93 5.84 -8.71
N THR A 94 2.87 5.85 -7.38
CA THR A 94 3.74 5.02 -6.53
C THR A 94 3.54 3.53 -6.85
N ALA A 95 2.29 3.08 -6.91
CA ALA A 95 1.94 1.71 -7.27
C ALA A 95 2.42 1.34 -8.68
N PHE A 96 2.25 2.25 -9.65
CA PHE A 96 2.71 2.07 -11.02
C PHE A 96 4.23 1.91 -11.12
N PHE A 97 5.01 2.74 -10.42
CA PHE A 97 6.46 2.58 -10.37
C PHE A 97 6.87 1.30 -9.64
N ARG A 98 6.09 0.83 -8.67
CA ARG A 98 6.31 -0.43 -7.93
C ARG A 98 5.66 -1.67 -8.58
N ARG A 99 5.11 -1.56 -9.80
CA ARG A 99 4.38 -2.66 -10.46
C ARG A 99 5.20 -3.95 -10.64
N ALA A 100 6.51 -3.85 -10.83
CA ALA A 100 7.38 -5.02 -10.94
C ALA A 100 7.44 -5.81 -9.62
N SER A 101 7.56 -5.09 -8.50
CA SER A 101 7.50 -5.68 -7.16
C SER A 101 6.14 -6.29 -6.85
N LEU A 102 5.05 -5.69 -7.33
CA LEU A 102 3.70 -6.26 -7.21
C LEU A 102 3.56 -7.58 -7.98
N ARG A 103 4.06 -7.64 -9.22
CA ARG A 103 4.04 -8.89 -10.00
C ARG A 103 4.78 -10.01 -9.29
N ALA A 104 5.94 -9.70 -8.71
CA ALA A 104 6.69 -10.66 -7.91
C ALA A 104 5.91 -11.10 -6.65
N ALA A 105 5.02 -10.26 -6.13
CA ALA A 105 4.19 -10.58 -4.96
C ALA A 105 3.17 -11.70 -5.19
N PHE A 106 2.82 -11.97 -6.45
CA PHE A 106 1.86 -12.99 -6.83
C PHE A 106 2.49 -14.37 -7.10
N ILE A 107 3.81 -14.50 -7.03
CA ILE A 107 4.49 -15.79 -7.21
C ILE A 107 4.29 -16.64 -5.95
N PRO A 108 3.64 -17.81 -6.04
CA PRO A 108 3.38 -18.71 -4.91
C PRO A 108 4.66 -19.34 -4.36
N ILE A 109 4.58 -19.97 -3.19
CA ILE A 109 5.76 -20.64 -2.58
C ILE A 109 6.18 -21.83 -3.43
N THR A 110 5.21 -22.58 -3.94
CA THR A 110 5.44 -23.79 -4.74
C THR A 110 6.36 -23.53 -5.95
N ASP A 111 6.18 -22.41 -6.67
CA ASP A 111 7.03 -22.02 -7.80
C ASP A 111 8.47 -21.64 -7.39
N LEU A 112 8.67 -21.21 -6.14
CA LEU A 112 9.97 -20.80 -5.60
C LEU A 112 10.79 -21.98 -5.08
N THR A 113 10.12 -23.05 -4.63
CA THR A 113 10.75 -24.25 -4.09
C THR A 113 11.08 -25.29 -5.16
N GLY A 114 10.48 -25.18 -6.36
CA GLY A 114 10.81 -26.03 -7.50
C GLY A 114 10.34 -27.48 -7.35
N GLU A 115 9.30 -27.73 -6.54
CA GLU A 115 8.77 -29.09 -6.28
C GLU A 115 8.06 -29.74 -7.50
N ASP A 116 8.04 -29.07 -8.64
CA ASP A 116 7.46 -29.57 -9.90
C ASP A 116 8.49 -30.30 -10.80
N GLN A 117 9.65 -30.73 -10.28
CA GLN A 117 10.62 -31.58 -10.99
C GLN A 117 10.80 -32.96 -10.34
#